data_AF-A0A2W7BUV7-F1
#
_entry.id   AF-A0A2W7BUV7-F1
#
_cell.length_a   1.000
_cell.length_b   1.000
_cell.length_c   1.000
_cell.angle_alpha   90.00
_cell.angle_beta   90.00
_cell.angle_gamma   90.00
#
_symmetry.space_group_name_H-M   'P 1'
#
loop_
_entity.id
_entity.type
_entity.pdbx_description
1 polymer ?
#
loop_
_entity_poly.entity_id
_entity_poly.type
_entity_poly.pdbx_seq_one_letter_code
_entity_poly.pdbx_strand_id
1 'polypeptide(L)'
;MKLFIAALPATSAATDDVRSYDMVWLLHLIGDIHQPLHATERISAINTDGDRGGNEVTVMPATGETIDLHAYWDRMCGGYVSVSGAIFDANDKAGISKLQVDSAKAKVLDPDAWTQESFVLGKKFA
;
A
#
# COMPACT_ATOMS: atom_id res chain seq x y z
N MET A 1 -2.74 -12.07 3.69
CA MET A 1 -3.79 -11.75 2.69
C MET A 1 -4.63 -12.97 2.26
N LYS A 2 -4.03 -14.07 1.78
CA LYS A 2 -4.75 -15.28 1.33
C LYS A 2 -5.71 -15.87 2.40
N LEU A 3 -5.31 -15.83 3.68
CA LEU A 3 -6.15 -16.26 4.81
C LEU A 3 -7.40 -15.37 4.98
N PHE A 4 -7.23 -14.05 4.98
CA PHE A 4 -8.34 -13.09 5.07
C PHE A 4 -9.34 -13.30 3.91
N ILE A 5 -8.85 -13.48 2.68
CA ILE A 5 -9.71 -13.75 1.52
C ILE A 5 -10.53 -15.04 1.70
N ALA A 6 -9.95 -16.09 2.27
CA ALA A 6 -10.63 -17.38 2.44
C ALA A 6 -11.81 -17.34 3.42
N ALA A 7 -11.82 -16.39 4.36
CA ALA A 7 -12.90 -16.23 5.33
C ALA A 7 -14.12 -15.47 4.78
N LEU A 8 -13.95 -14.62 3.76
CA LEU A 8 -14.99 -13.72 3.28
C LEU A 8 -16.20 -14.37 2.59
N PRO A 9 -16.07 -15.46 1.80
CA PRO A 9 -17.21 -16.06 1.12
C PRO A 9 -18.33 -16.44 2.09
N ALA A 10 -19.59 -16.24 1.69
CA ALA A 10 -20.74 -16.68 2.48
C ALA A 10 -20.78 -18.22 2.68
N THR A 11 -20.07 -18.96 1.82
CA THR A 11 -19.88 -20.41 1.92
C THR A 11 -18.83 -20.83 2.95
N SER A 12 -18.04 -19.89 3.49
CA SER A 12 -17.08 -20.17 4.55
C SER A 12 -17.81 -20.45 5.88
N ALA A 13 -17.18 -21.23 6.76
CA ALA A 13 -17.67 -21.45 8.12
C ALA A 13 -17.40 -20.27 9.08
N ALA A 14 -16.89 -19.13 8.58
CA ALA A 14 -16.59 -17.97 9.40
C ALA A 14 -17.86 -17.32 9.97
N THR A 15 -17.75 -16.72 11.15
CA THR A 15 -18.81 -15.87 11.72
C THR A 15 -18.77 -14.48 11.07
N ASP A 16 -19.84 -13.69 11.24
CA ASP A 16 -19.87 -12.32 10.74
C ASP A 16 -18.84 -11.41 11.43
N ASP A 17 -18.51 -11.68 12.70
CA ASP A 17 -17.44 -10.98 13.40
C ASP A 17 -16.08 -11.20 12.73
N VAL A 18 -15.78 -12.44 12.35
CA VAL A 18 -14.54 -12.79 11.62
C VAL A 18 -14.56 -12.16 10.23
N ARG A 19 -15.68 -12.23 9.49
CA ARG A 19 -15.79 -11.60 8.16
C ARG A 19 -15.58 -10.08 8.24
N SER A 20 -16.15 -9.43 9.24
CA SER A 20 -16.01 -7.99 9.46
C SER A 20 -14.56 -7.60 9.75
N TYR A 21 -13.90 -8.32 10.66
CA TYR A 21 -12.50 -8.12 10.99
C TYR A 21 -11.58 -8.36 9.79
N ASP A 22 -11.75 -9.49 9.10
CA ASP A 22 -10.93 -9.90 7.97
C ASP A 22 -11.11 -8.96 6.78
N MET A 23 -12.31 -8.42 6.55
CA MET A 23 -12.57 -7.45 5.49
C MET A 23 -11.77 -6.16 5.70
N VAL A 24 -11.79 -5.61 6.92
CA VAL A 24 -11.05 -4.37 7.23
C VAL A 24 -9.54 -4.57 7.06
N TRP A 25 -9.01 -5.69 7.55
CA TRP A 25 -7.60 -6.04 7.36
C TRP A 25 -7.24 -6.28 5.90
N LEU A 26 -8.11 -6.95 5.14
CA LEU A 26 -7.87 -7.17 3.72
C LEU A 26 -7.79 -5.84 2.97
N LEU A 27 -8.71 -4.91 3.21
CA LEU A 27 -8.69 -3.58 2.58
C LEU A 27 -7.41 -2.82 2.91
N HIS A 28 -6.97 -2.85 4.17
CA HIS A 28 -5.73 -2.21 4.60
C HIS A 28 -4.49 -2.82 3.92
N LEU A 29 -4.35 -4.14 3.96
CA LEU A 29 -3.21 -4.85 3.38
C LEU A 29 -3.16 -4.74 1.85
N ILE A 30 -4.30 -4.62 1.17
CA ILE A 30 -4.34 -4.32 -0.26
C ILE A 30 -3.79 -2.90 -0.52
N GLY A 31 -4.03 -1.93 0.36
CA GLY A 31 -3.39 -0.62 0.29
C GLY A 31 -1.87 -0.73 0.44
N ASP A 32 -1.42 -1.33 1.53
CA ASP A 32 0.01 -1.42 1.89
C ASP A 32 0.82 -2.16 0.82
N ILE A 33 0.31 -3.29 0.29
CA ILE A 33 1.05 -4.09 -0.70
C ILE A 33 1.31 -3.32 -2.01
N HIS A 34 0.50 -2.30 -2.32
CA HIS A 34 0.69 -1.44 -3.49
C HIS A 34 1.59 -0.23 -3.21
N GLN A 35 1.98 0.00 -1.94
CA GLN A 35 2.98 0.99 -1.56
C GLN A 35 4.37 0.36 -1.75
N PRO A 36 5.20 0.82 -2.72
CA PRO A 36 6.44 0.15 -3.10
C PRO A 36 7.41 -0.18 -1.97
N LEU A 37 7.54 0.70 -0.98
CA LEU A 37 8.45 0.56 0.15
C LEU A 37 7.99 -0.43 1.21
N HIS A 38 6.75 -0.94 1.14
CA HIS A 38 6.33 -2.12 1.91
C HIS A 38 6.83 -3.44 1.30
N ALA A 39 7.39 -3.40 0.07
CA ALA A 39 7.88 -4.58 -0.64
C ALA A 39 9.39 -4.50 -0.97
N THR A 40 10.13 -3.53 -0.44
CA THR A 40 11.56 -3.34 -0.72
C THR A 40 12.38 -3.08 0.52
N GLU A 41 13.66 -3.44 0.46
CA GLU A 41 14.65 -3.21 1.51
C GLU A 41 15.99 -2.85 0.84
N ARG A 42 16.62 -1.72 1.21
CA ARG A 42 17.93 -1.35 0.64
C ARG A 42 19.06 -1.76 1.58
N ILE A 43 19.80 -2.78 1.18
CA ILE A 43 20.98 -3.28 1.90
C ILE A 43 22.25 -2.68 1.29
N SER A 44 23.20 -2.29 2.14
CA SER A 44 24.50 -1.77 1.73
C SER A 44 25.62 -2.26 2.65
N ALA A 45 26.88 -2.02 2.29
CA ALA A 45 28.02 -2.41 3.13
C ALA A 45 28.02 -1.74 4.52
N ILE A 46 27.39 -0.57 4.66
CA ILE A 46 27.29 0.18 5.93
C ILE A 46 25.95 -0.03 6.63
N ASN A 47 24.95 -0.60 5.95
CA ASN A 47 23.65 -0.93 6.50
C ASN A 47 23.27 -2.33 6.03
N THR A 48 23.77 -3.33 6.75
CA THR A 48 23.63 -4.75 6.40
C THR A 48 22.25 -5.30 6.71
N ASP A 49 21.52 -4.66 7.63
CA ASP A 49 20.20 -5.10 8.08
C ASP A 49 19.08 -4.49 7.21
N GLY A 50 19.42 -3.53 6.35
CA GLY A 50 18.47 -2.80 5.49
C GLY A 50 18.06 -1.45 6.08
N ASP A 51 17.51 -0.59 5.24
CA ASP A 51 17.01 0.74 5.58
C ASP A 51 15.56 0.76 6.10
N ARG A 52 15.02 -0.41 6.44
CA ARG A 52 13.66 -0.62 6.96
C ARG A 52 12.61 -0.11 5.98
N GLY A 53 12.75 -0.47 4.71
CA GLY A 53 11.89 0.02 3.63
C GLY A 53 11.93 1.54 3.50
N GLY A 54 13.11 2.15 3.59
CA GLY A 54 13.30 3.60 3.47
C GLY A 54 12.93 4.42 4.71
N ASN A 55 12.67 3.81 5.87
CA ASN A 55 12.47 4.56 7.13
C ASN A 55 13.79 5.18 7.64
N GLU A 56 14.94 4.66 7.22
CA GLU A 56 16.26 5.21 7.59
C GLU A 56 16.83 6.14 6.51
N VAL A 57 15.99 6.60 5.58
CA VAL A 57 16.37 7.49 4.49
C VAL A 57 15.61 8.79 4.60
N THR A 58 16.32 9.86 4.86
CA THR A 58 15.72 11.20 4.93
C THR A 58 15.68 11.86 3.55
N VAL A 59 14.53 12.43 3.19
CA VAL A 59 14.32 13.22 1.97
C VAL A 59 13.73 14.60 2.31
N MET A 60 13.83 15.52 1.36
CA MET A 60 13.20 16.84 1.44
C MET A 60 12.44 17.11 0.14
N PRO A 61 11.12 16.83 0.10
CA PRO A 61 10.28 17.13 -1.06
C PRO A 61 10.20 18.63 -1.34
N ALA A 62 9.56 19.00 -2.45
CA ALA A 62 9.38 20.41 -2.85
C ALA A 62 8.63 21.28 -1.81
N THR A 63 7.95 20.65 -0.85
CA THR A 63 7.34 21.33 0.31
C THR A 63 8.35 21.92 1.28
N GLY A 64 9.62 21.47 1.24
CA GLY A 64 10.69 21.87 2.15
C GLY A 64 10.67 21.15 3.50
N GLU A 65 9.70 20.26 3.74
CA GLU A 65 9.67 19.40 4.94
C GLU A 65 10.77 18.35 4.84
N THR A 66 11.48 18.11 5.95
CA THR A 66 12.36 16.94 6.08
C THR A 66 11.55 15.76 6.61
N ILE A 67 11.54 14.65 5.89
CA ILE A 67 10.69 13.49 6.16
C ILE A 67 11.42 12.20 5.77
N ASP A 68 11.09 11.08 6.41
CA ASP A 68 11.56 9.77 5.98
C ASP A 68 10.94 9.41 4.62
N LEU A 69 11.72 8.74 3.77
CA LEU A 69 11.30 8.34 2.43
C LEU A 69 10.06 7.44 2.51
N HIS A 70 10.01 6.52 3.47
CA HIS A 70 8.84 5.68 3.70
C HIS A 70 7.58 6.51 3.97
N ALA A 71 7.65 7.44 4.93
CA ALA A 71 6.54 8.30 5.30
C ALA A 71 6.13 9.24 4.16
N TYR A 72 7.05 9.66 3.29
CA TYR A 72 6.72 10.40 2.08
C TYR A 72 5.84 9.57 1.14
N TRP A 73 6.21 8.32 0.88
CA TRP A 73 5.44 7.41 0.03
C TRP A 73 4.06 7.08 0.63
N ASP A 74 3.97 6.81 1.93
CA ASP A 74 2.70 6.54 2.62
C ASP A 74 1.69 7.70 2.48
N ARG A 75 2.19 8.95 2.40
CA ARG A 75 1.35 10.15 2.30
C ARG A 75 0.91 10.49 0.87
N MET A 76 1.41 9.80 -0.16
CA MET A 76 1.16 10.20 -1.55
C MET A 76 -0.30 10.11 -1.99
N CYS A 77 -1.08 9.21 -1.41
CA CYS A 77 -2.50 9.04 -1.74
C CYS A 77 -3.45 9.79 -0.79
N GLY A 78 -2.93 10.70 0.03
CA GLY A 78 -3.72 11.46 0.99
C GLY A 78 -3.25 11.25 2.43
N GLY A 79 -4.03 11.79 3.38
CA GLY A 79 -3.65 11.77 4.80
C GLY A 79 -4.83 11.72 5.77
N TYR A 80 -6.07 11.63 5.27
CA TYR A 80 -7.23 11.50 6.14
C TYR A 80 -7.40 10.06 6.63
N VAL A 81 -7.69 9.93 7.94
CA VAL A 81 -7.97 8.65 8.60
C VAL A 81 -9.46 8.28 8.60
N SER A 82 -10.34 9.18 8.15
CA SER A 82 -11.78 8.92 8.04
C SER A 82 -12.13 8.41 6.65
N VAL A 83 -13.16 7.55 6.56
CA VAL A 83 -13.69 7.07 5.28
C VAL A 83 -14.07 8.22 4.35
N SER A 84 -14.74 9.26 4.88
CA SER A 84 -15.13 10.43 4.09
C SER A 84 -13.92 11.22 3.58
N GLY A 85 -12.87 11.35 4.39
CA GLY A 85 -11.65 12.03 3.98
C GLY A 85 -10.83 11.23 2.96
N ALA A 86 -10.77 9.90 3.09
CA ALA A 86 -10.14 9.05 2.08
C ALA A 86 -10.87 9.11 0.72
N ILE A 87 -12.21 9.14 0.74
CA ILE A 87 -13.03 9.36 -0.47
C ILE A 87 -12.74 10.74 -1.08
N PHE A 88 -12.61 11.77 -0.24
CA PHE A 88 -12.26 13.11 -0.69
C PHE A 88 -10.86 13.16 -1.34
N ASP A 89 -9.85 12.57 -0.71
CA ASP A 89 -8.49 12.50 -1.26
C ASP A 89 -8.47 11.72 -2.58
N ALA A 90 -9.22 10.62 -2.69
CA ALA A 90 -9.32 9.83 -3.91
C ALA A 90 -10.02 10.56 -5.07
N ASN A 91 -10.98 11.46 -4.79
CA ASN A 91 -11.82 12.09 -5.81
C ASN A 91 -11.40 13.52 -6.20
N ASP A 92 -11.06 14.35 -5.21
CA ASP A 92 -11.07 15.81 -5.39
C ASP A 92 -9.66 16.43 -5.53
N LYS A 93 -8.60 15.76 -5.04
CA LYS A 93 -7.20 16.26 -5.07
C LYS A 93 -6.33 15.66 -6.19
N ALA A 94 -6.87 15.56 -7.42
CA ALA A 94 -6.20 14.82 -8.50
C ALA A 94 -5.89 13.36 -8.11
N GLY A 95 -6.69 12.80 -7.21
CA GLY A 95 -6.57 11.45 -6.72
C GLY A 95 -6.88 10.40 -7.79
N ILE A 96 -6.86 9.14 -7.36
CA ILE A 96 -6.88 7.99 -8.25
C ILE A 96 -8.18 7.84 -9.06
N SER A 97 -9.28 8.50 -8.70
CA SER A 97 -10.57 8.33 -9.38
C SER A 97 -10.59 8.78 -10.84
N LYS A 98 -9.67 9.68 -11.21
CA LYS A 98 -9.53 10.19 -12.59
C LYS A 98 -8.60 9.32 -13.44
N LEU A 99 -7.87 8.39 -12.82
CA LEU A 99 -6.95 7.50 -13.53
C LEU A 99 -7.73 6.45 -14.31
N GLN A 100 -7.24 6.13 -15.52
CA GLN A 100 -7.80 5.03 -16.30
C GLN A 100 -7.38 3.71 -15.66
N VAL A 101 -8.37 2.90 -15.27
CA VAL A 101 -8.12 1.57 -14.73
C VAL A 101 -7.81 0.61 -15.87
N ASP A 102 -6.65 -0.04 -15.79
CA ASP A 102 -6.34 -1.17 -16.66
C ASP A 102 -7.20 -2.37 -16.24
N SER A 103 -8.23 -2.65 -17.04
CA SER A 103 -9.19 -3.73 -16.76
C SER A 103 -8.58 -5.14 -16.79
N ALA A 104 -7.41 -5.33 -17.41
CA ALA A 104 -6.70 -6.61 -17.37
C ALA A 104 -5.96 -6.75 -16.05
N LYS A 105 -5.25 -5.71 -15.61
CA LYS A 105 -4.55 -5.70 -14.31
C LYS A 105 -5.52 -5.76 -13.13
N ALA A 106 -6.67 -5.09 -13.21
CA ALA A 106 -7.68 -5.12 -12.16
C ALA A 106 -8.26 -6.53 -11.88
N LYS A 107 -8.06 -7.49 -12.79
CA LYS A 107 -8.48 -8.89 -12.61
C LYS A 107 -7.41 -9.76 -11.96
N VAL A 108 -6.19 -9.26 -11.80
CA VAL A 108 -5.13 -9.98 -11.09
C VAL A 108 -5.43 -9.88 -9.61
N LEU A 109 -5.79 -11.01 -8.98
CA LEU A 109 -6.12 -11.13 -7.56
C LEU A 109 -5.05 -11.90 -6.79
N ASP A 110 -3.79 -11.83 -7.25
CA ASP A 110 -2.67 -12.54 -6.66
C ASP A 110 -1.74 -11.58 -5.90
N PRO A 111 -1.70 -11.65 -4.56
CA PRO A 111 -0.83 -10.79 -3.74
C PRO A 111 0.66 -10.95 -4.05
N ASP A 112 1.08 -12.12 -4.53
CA ASP A 112 2.49 -12.34 -4.86
C ASP A 112 2.88 -11.54 -6.11
N ALA A 113 1.97 -11.42 -7.08
CA ALA A 113 2.15 -10.57 -8.26
C ALA A 113 2.22 -9.09 -7.86
N TRP A 114 1.33 -8.62 -6.98
CA TRP A 114 1.34 -7.23 -6.49
C TRP A 114 2.63 -6.90 -5.73
N THR A 115 3.10 -7.83 -4.88
CA THR A 115 4.39 -7.67 -4.18
C THR A 115 5.54 -7.47 -5.16
N GLN A 116 5.58 -8.28 -6.23
CA GLN A 116 6.63 -8.19 -7.24
C GLN A 116 6.57 -6.88 -8.03
N GLU A 117 5.36 -6.39 -8.34
CA GLU A 117 5.16 -5.08 -8.98
C GLU A 117 5.67 -3.95 -8.09
N SER A 118 5.28 -3.95 -6.82
CA SER A 118 5.74 -2.98 -5.81
C SER A 118 7.26 -3.02 -5.63
N PHE A 119 7.88 -4.20 -5.59
CA PHE A 119 9.34 -4.33 -5.56
C PHE A 119 10.02 -3.67 -6.77
N VAL A 120 9.50 -3.93 -7.97
CA VAL A 120 10.03 -3.34 -9.21
C VAL A 120 9.89 -1.82 -9.22
N LEU A 121 8.76 -1.30 -8.75
CA LEU A 121 8.53 0.14 -8.64
C LEU A 121 9.42 0.79 -7.60
N GLY A 122 9.59 0.16 -6.44
CA GLY A 122 10.43 0.66 -5.35
C GLY A 122 11.87 0.77 -5.80
N LYS A 123 12.42 -0.26 -6.46
CA LYS A 123 13.77 -0.21 -7.04
C LYS A 123 13.96 0.90 -8.09
N LYS A 124 12.89 1.29 -8.79
CA LYS A 124 12.96 2.25 -9.90
C LYS A 124 12.77 3.69 -9.45
N PHE A 125 11.92 3.92 -8.47
CA PHE A 125 11.42 5.26 -8.13
C PHE A 125 11.70 5.69 -6.69
N ALA A 126 12.15 4.77 -5.82
CA ALA A 126 12.48 5.03 -4.43
C ALA A 126 13.98 4.80 -4.16
#